data_AF-Q38FZ1-F1
#
_entry.id   AF-Q38FZ1-F1
#
_cell.length_a   1.000
_cell.length_b   1.000
_cell.length_c   1.000
_cell.angle_alpha   90.00
_cell.angle_beta   90.00
_cell.angle_gamma   90.00
#
_symmetry.space_group_name_H-M   'P 1'
#
loop_
_entity.id
_entity.type
_entity.pdbx_description
1 polymer ?
#
loop_
_entity_poly.entity_id
_entity_poly.type
_entity_poly.pdbx_seq_one_letter_code
_entity_poly.pdbx_strand_id
1 'polypeptide(L)'
;MDVVVLAQSVLDCPDEAVLQLLSLAPELPVVTIETSVADARRNYIRLAGILHPDKLKNRFEKATEVFQKLVRAFEKVADPKYRKTLQAQKAKEEKQKNKRKTVEGGVKKAKPKQLVEVAARGTTHTSTLQKQEAVKKIIPQRTKPIVEDDFVLRDDEGDMSSDKDEDTNGEDTADSDAGNEDFMFLASAVPPSVSTNRALIGTPRVGGIYNRTVVRCPQCRTSWEPDSKQHYTLFMGPAGKKVHCETCLCRFGCATALHACPNCQRGFDYDVTMYDTEVKCGSCKKAFGFPYYPVNQHLIDLVGLEEWRERAEREKAVERTQRAARRRAGESDAQDELHTLVGTCIVEEQCPICKKAVVSRHRQHVEACLKISPADRKASQSKPSRSGGPGKPTLKPSVSKSSISKKAPTTSGSAKKAPTKRVVKPVKKAGKKRPRRGSSDSNSEEEEEEEEPSFEETSSDDDD
;
A
#
# COMPACT_ATOMS: atom_id res chain seq x y z
N MET A 1 -26.18 -4.91 20.19
CA MET A 1 -25.00 -4.56 21.00
C MET A 1 -24.78 -3.07 20.85
N ASP A 2 -24.64 -2.34 21.96
CA ASP A 2 -24.23 -0.94 21.89
C ASP A 2 -22.78 -0.86 21.40
N VAL A 3 -22.52 0.02 20.43
CA VAL A 3 -21.19 0.19 19.83
C VAL A 3 -20.18 0.67 20.87
N VAL A 4 -20.62 1.47 21.84
CA VAL A 4 -19.75 1.99 22.91
C VAL A 4 -19.30 0.85 23.85
N VAL A 5 -20.22 -0.07 24.19
CA VAL A 5 -19.91 -1.25 25.01
C VAL A 5 -18.93 -2.18 24.29
N LEU A 6 -19.10 -2.34 22.98
CA LEU A 6 -18.17 -3.11 22.14
C LEU A 6 -16.78 -2.46 22.13
N ALA A 7 -16.70 -1.14 21.98
CA ALA A 7 -15.44 -0.40 21.99
C ALA A 7 -14.72 -0.50 23.36
N GLN A 8 -15.46 -0.40 24.47
CA GLN A 8 -14.92 -0.60 25.82
C GLN A 8 -14.40 -2.03 26.01
N SER A 9 -15.16 -3.03 25.56
CA SER A 9 -14.74 -4.44 25.62
C SER A 9 -13.42 -4.69 24.88
N VAL A 10 -13.19 -3.99 23.76
CA VAL A 10 -11.92 -4.05 23.00
C VAL A 10 -10.76 -3.39 23.77
N LEU A 11 -11.00 -2.27 24.46
CA LEU A 11 -9.97 -1.65 25.30
C LEU A 11 -9.61 -2.51 26.50
N ASP A 12 -10.60 -3.10 27.16
CA ASP A 12 -10.43 -3.88 28.39
C ASP A 12 -9.73 -5.24 28.14
N CYS A 13 -9.78 -5.76 26.90
CA CYS A 13 -9.03 -6.97 26.53
C CYS A 13 -7.51 -6.70 26.61
N PRO A 14 -6.70 -7.55 27.25
CA PRO A 14 -5.24 -7.37 27.24
C PRO A 14 -4.66 -7.58 25.83
N ASP A 15 -3.51 -6.99 25.55
CA ASP A 15 -2.85 -7.03 24.22
C ASP A 15 -2.42 -8.45 23.76
N GLU A 16 -2.46 -9.41 24.68
CA GLU A 16 -2.21 -10.84 24.43
C GLU A 16 -3.48 -11.62 24.09
N ALA A 17 -4.67 -11.13 24.47
CA ALA A 17 -5.97 -11.79 24.22
C ALA A 17 -6.51 -11.51 22.80
N VAL A 18 -5.62 -11.64 21.81
CA VAL A 18 -5.85 -11.28 20.41
C VAL A 18 -7.05 -12.03 19.81
N LEU A 19 -7.18 -13.32 20.11
CA LEU A 19 -8.27 -14.17 19.61
C LEU A 19 -9.63 -13.79 20.21
N GLN A 20 -9.65 -13.41 21.49
CA GLN A 20 -10.87 -12.96 22.17
C GLN A 20 -11.36 -11.65 21.57
N LEU A 21 -10.43 -10.72 21.26
CA LEU A 21 -10.74 -9.43 20.65
C LEU A 21 -11.43 -9.59 19.28
N LEU A 22 -10.89 -10.46 18.40
CA LEU A 22 -11.51 -10.74 17.10
C LEU A 22 -12.84 -11.51 17.22
N SER A 23 -13.04 -12.24 18.31
CA SER A 23 -14.27 -13.00 18.57
C SER A 23 -15.44 -12.13 19.04
N LEU A 24 -15.24 -10.83 19.28
CA LEU A 24 -16.31 -9.91 19.67
C LEU A 24 -17.22 -9.52 18.49
N ALA A 25 -16.90 -9.94 17.26
CA ALA A 25 -17.70 -9.61 16.10
C ALA A 25 -19.10 -10.25 16.20
N PRO A 26 -20.19 -9.45 16.08
CA PRO A 26 -21.53 -10.01 16.13
C PRO A 26 -21.82 -10.86 14.89
N GLU A 27 -22.60 -11.92 15.07
CA GLU A 27 -23.10 -12.82 14.01
C GLU A 27 -22.03 -13.68 13.30
N LEU A 28 -20.76 -13.61 13.73
CA LEU A 28 -19.67 -14.41 13.16
C LEU A 28 -19.18 -15.49 14.16
N PRO A 29 -18.62 -16.61 13.65
CA PRO A 29 -18.07 -17.65 14.51
C PRO A 29 -16.86 -17.13 15.31
N VAL A 30 -16.74 -17.62 16.54
CA VAL A 30 -15.64 -17.30 17.46
C VAL A 30 -14.30 -17.66 16.81
N VAL A 31 -13.34 -16.75 16.89
CA VAL A 31 -12.00 -16.94 16.33
C VAL A 31 -11.17 -17.76 17.30
N THR A 32 -10.78 -18.95 16.86
CA THR A 32 -9.90 -19.87 17.59
C THR A 32 -8.54 -19.97 16.90
N ILE A 33 -7.61 -20.70 17.50
CA ILE A 33 -6.27 -20.95 16.95
C ILE A 33 -6.34 -21.74 15.62
N GLU A 34 -7.42 -22.50 15.40
CA GLU A 34 -7.66 -23.30 14.20
C GLU A 34 -8.39 -22.51 13.09
N THR A 35 -8.93 -21.33 13.43
CA THR A 35 -9.66 -20.49 12.48
C THR A 35 -8.72 -19.99 11.36
N SER A 36 -9.17 -20.09 10.12
CA SER A 36 -8.40 -19.66 8.95
C SER A 36 -8.11 -18.15 9.00
N VAL A 37 -7.06 -17.69 8.31
CA VAL A 37 -6.75 -16.24 8.22
C VAL A 37 -7.88 -15.48 7.52
N ALA A 38 -8.56 -16.12 6.55
CA ALA A 38 -9.71 -15.54 5.85
C ALA A 38 -10.90 -15.29 6.79
N ASP A 39 -11.22 -16.26 7.66
CA ASP A 39 -12.27 -16.12 8.67
C ASP A 39 -11.93 -15.05 9.71
N ALA A 40 -10.69 -15.02 10.18
CA ALA A 40 -10.22 -13.97 11.08
C ALA A 40 -10.29 -12.58 10.43
N ARG A 41 -9.98 -12.49 9.13
CA ARG A 41 -10.12 -11.25 8.34
C ARG A 41 -11.57 -10.80 8.23
N ARG A 42 -12.53 -11.73 8.03
CA ARG A 42 -13.97 -11.40 8.03
C ARG A 42 -14.41 -10.78 9.36
N ASN A 43 -14.00 -11.39 10.48
CA ASN A 43 -14.25 -10.85 11.83
C ASN A 43 -13.64 -9.45 12.01
N TYR A 44 -12.38 -9.27 11.61
CA TYR A 44 -11.70 -7.99 11.63
C TYR A 44 -12.44 -6.91 10.82
N ILE A 45 -12.79 -7.19 9.56
CA ILE A 45 -13.48 -6.22 8.68
C ILE A 45 -14.83 -5.83 9.29
N ARG A 46 -15.58 -6.79 9.85
CA ARG A 46 -16.85 -6.51 10.51
C ARG A 46 -16.69 -5.60 11.72
N LEU A 47 -15.71 -5.89 12.59
CA LEU A 47 -15.37 -5.04 13.73
C LEU A 47 -14.89 -3.66 13.30
N ALA A 48 -14.01 -3.58 12.30
CA ALA A 48 -13.47 -2.33 11.76
C ALA A 48 -14.57 -1.44 11.17
N GLY A 49 -15.56 -2.03 10.49
CA GLY A 49 -16.71 -1.32 9.96
C GLY A 49 -17.62 -0.71 11.04
N ILE A 50 -17.67 -1.32 12.23
CA ILE A 50 -18.44 -0.87 13.40
C ILE A 50 -17.63 0.13 14.24
N LEU A 51 -16.34 -0.15 14.46
CA LEU A 51 -15.41 0.56 15.33
C LEU A 51 -14.51 1.56 14.58
N HIS A 52 -14.89 1.98 13.37
CA HIS A 52 -14.10 2.94 12.61
C HIS A 52 -14.04 4.29 13.34
N PRO A 53 -12.86 4.94 13.47
CA PRO A 53 -12.71 6.18 14.21
C PRO A 53 -13.67 7.26 13.73
N ASP A 54 -13.86 7.41 12.41
CA ASP A 54 -14.79 8.40 11.84
C ASP A 54 -16.25 8.22 12.28
N LYS A 55 -16.70 6.98 12.47
CA LYS A 55 -18.07 6.70 12.92
C LYS A 55 -18.25 6.93 14.43
N LEU A 56 -17.14 6.90 15.17
CA LEU A 56 -17.12 6.98 16.63
C LEU A 56 -16.68 8.34 17.20
N LYS A 57 -16.14 9.28 16.39
CA LYS A 57 -15.54 10.54 16.89
C LYS A 57 -16.38 11.29 17.92
N ASN A 58 -17.70 11.27 17.78
CA ASN A 58 -18.62 12.00 18.66
C ASN A 58 -19.18 11.16 19.82
N ARG A 59 -18.93 9.84 19.83
CA ARG A 59 -19.48 8.89 20.81
C ARG A 59 -18.43 8.29 21.72
N PHE A 60 -17.18 8.21 21.26
CA PHE A 60 -16.10 7.55 22.00
C PHE A 60 -14.75 8.20 21.69
N GLU A 61 -14.19 8.92 22.66
CA GLU A 61 -12.94 9.69 22.49
C GLU A 61 -11.73 8.81 22.12
N LYS A 62 -11.69 7.58 22.63
CA LYS A 62 -10.60 6.61 22.39
C LYS A 62 -10.81 5.73 21.15
N ALA A 63 -11.61 6.18 20.18
CA ALA A 63 -11.93 5.37 19.00
C ALA A 63 -10.70 4.99 18.18
N THR A 64 -9.74 5.90 18.05
CA THR A 64 -8.47 5.64 17.34
C THR A 64 -7.65 4.56 18.04
N GLU A 65 -7.60 4.57 19.38
CA GLU A 65 -6.88 3.59 20.19
C GLU A 65 -7.51 2.19 20.04
N VAL A 66 -8.85 2.11 20.09
CA VAL A 66 -9.61 0.87 19.82
C VAL A 66 -9.31 0.32 18.44
N PHE A 67 -9.33 1.18 17.42
CA PHE A 67 -9.06 0.77 16.05
C PHE A 67 -7.62 0.28 15.87
N GLN A 68 -6.64 0.98 16.45
CA GLN A 68 -5.24 0.56 16.43
C GLN A 68 -5.03 -0.79 17.14
N LYS A 69 -5.71 -1.01 18.27
CA LYS A 69 -5.67 -2.28 19.00
C LYS A 69 -6.26 -3.43 18.19
N LEU A 70 -7.37 -3.17 17.48
CA LEU A 70 -7.99 -4.12 16.55
C LEU A 70 -7.06 -4.45 15.36
N VAL A 71 -6.38 -3.46 14.77
CA VAL A 71 -5.40 -3.67 13.69
C VAL A 71 -4.24 -4.53 14.17
N ARG A 72 -3.61 -4.17 15.30
CA ARG A 72 -2.50 -4.95 15.90
C ARG A 72 -2.91 -6.39 16.24
N ALA A 73 -4.14 -6.58 16.69
CA ALA A 73 -4.69 -7.90 16.95
C ALA A 73 -4.78 -8.73 15.66
N PHE A 74 -5.30 -8.14 14.58
CA PHE A 74 -5.37 -8.84 13.29
C PHE A 74 -3.98 -9.13 12.70
N GLU A 75 -3.04 -8.19 12.77
CA GLU A 75 -1.66 -8.37 12.31
C GLU A 75 -0.99 -9.55 13.01
N LYS A 76 -1.08 -9.62 14.35
CA LYS A 76 -0.58 -10.77 15.11
C LYS A 76 -1.21 -12.09 14.66
N VAL A 77 -2.51 -12.13 14.37
CA VAL A 77 -3.17 -13.36 13.87
C VAL A 77 -2.79 -13.68 12.42
N ALA A 78 -2.50 -12.69 11.59
CA ALA A 78 -2.05 -12.89 10.23
C ALA A 78 -0.62 -13.46 10.19
N ASP A 79 0.21 -13.16 11.19
CA ASP A 79 1.58 -13.65 11.28
C ASP A 79 1.68 -15.17 11.52
N PRO A 80 2.27 -15.94 10.59
CA PRO A 80 2.38 -17.40 10.73
C PRO A 80 3.29 -17.81 11.88
N LYS A 81 4.31 -16.99 12.21
CA LYS A 81 5.20 -17.22 13.36
C LYS A 81 4.44 -17.12 14.68
N TYR A 82 3.59 -16.11 14.83
CA TYR A 82 2.78 -15.93 16.03
C TYR A 82 1.74 -17.05 16.20
N ARG A 83 1.08 -17.48 15.12
CA ARG A 83 0.16 -18.64 15.14
C ARG A 83 0.85 -19.91 15.62
N LYS A 84 2.07 -20.20 15.15
CA LYS A 84 2.86 -21.35 15.62
C LYS A 84 3.17 -21.25 17.11
N THR A 85 3.49 -20.05 17.62
CA THR A 85 3.71 -19.82 19.05
C THR A 85 2.44 -20.05 19.88
N LEU A 86 1.28 -19.56 19.43
CA LEU A 86 0.00 -19.82 20.10
C LEU A 86 -0.37 -21.31 20.11
N GLN A 87 -0.16 -22.01 18.99
CA GLN A 87 -0.36 -23.47 18.92
C GLN A 87 0.57 -24.21 19.90
N ALA A 88 1.84 -23.81 19.97
CA ALA A 88 2.80 -24.39 20.90
C ALA A 88 2.44 -24.09 22.38
N GLN A 89 1.91 -22.91 22.69
CA GLN A 89 1.42 -22.57 24.03
C GLN A 89 0.21 -23.42 24.40
N LYS A 90 -0.80 -23.55 23.52
CA LYS A 90 -1.97 -24.42 23.73
C LYS A 90 -1.54 -25.87 23.97
N ALA A 91 -0.60 -26.39 23.17
CA ALA A 91 -0.06 -27.73 23.33
C ALA A 91 0.69 -27.92 24.66
N LYS A 92 1.39 -26.88 25.15
CA LYS A 92 2.05 -26.90 26.47
C LYS A 92 1.03 -26.90 27.61
N GLU A 93 -0.03 -26.10 27.50
CA GLU A 93 -1.11 -26.06 28.50
C GLU A 93 -1.86 -27.39 28.59
N GLU A 94 -2.15 -28.03 27.46
CA GLU A 94 -2.79 -29.35 27.41
C GLU A 94 -1.89 -30.43 28.06
N LYS A 95 -0.57 -30.40 27.78
CA LYS A 95 0.40 -31.30 28.44
C LYS A 95 0.47 -31.05 29.94
N GLN A 96 0.43 -29.81 30.40
CA GLN A 96 0.42 -29.49 31.84
C GLN A 96 -0.88 -29.92 32.53
N LYS A 97 -2.04 -29.73 31.89
CA LYS A 97 -3.33 -30.20 32.40
C LYS A 97 -3.37 -31.72 32.52
N ASN A 98 -2.83 -32.44 31.53
CA ASN A 98 -2.73 -33.90 31.59
C ASN A 98 -1.78 -34.37 32.70
N LYS A 99 -0.63 -33.70 32.90
CA LYS A 99 0.31 -34.02 33.99
C LYS A 99 -0.31 -33.82 35.38
N ARG A 100 -1.09 -32.75 35.60
CA ARG A 100 -1.77 -32.50 36.87
C ARG A 100 -2.82 -33.58 37.20
N LYS A 101 -3.61 -33.99 36.19
CA LYS A 101 -4.59 -35.08 36.35
C LYS A 101 -3.94 -36.41 36.75
N THR A 102 -2.72 -36.70 36.27
CA THR A 102 -2.01 -37.93 36.65
C THR A 102 -1.49 -37.91 38.09
N VAL A 103 -1.17 -36.75 38.66
CA VAL A 103 -0.63 -36.65 40.04
C VAL A 103 -1.73 -36.71 41.10
N GLU A 104 -2.90 -36.12 40.84
CA GLU A 104 -4.00 -36.10 41.82
C GLU A 104 -4.79 -37.42 41.90
N GLY A 105 -4.70 -38.27 40.87
CA GLY A 105 -5.36 -39.59 40.83
C GLY A 105 -4.69 -40.69 41.68
N GLY A 106 -3.59 -40.40 42.39
CA GLY A 106 -2.79 -41.39 43.12
C GLY A 106 -3.24 -41.75 44.53
N VAL A 107 -4.18 -41.00 45.15
CA VAL A 107 -4.63 -41.30 46.52
C VAL A 107 -5.77 -42.32 46.48
N LYS A 108 -5.39 -43.59 46.51
CA LYS A 108 -6.27 -44.73 46.80
C LYS A 108 -7.04 -44.48 48.11
N LYS A 109 -8.32 -44.14 48.05
CA LYS A 109 -9.27 -44.41 49.15
C LYS A 109 -10.59 -44.95 48.61
N ALA A 110 -11.07 -45.94 49.35
CA ALA A 110 -12.03 -46.94 48.97
C ALA A 110 -13.45 -46.42 48.77
N LYS A 111 -14.19 -47.19 47.95
CA LYS A 111 -15.66 -47.23 47.81
C LYS A 111 -16.39 -46.84 49.12
N PRO A 112 -17.42 -46.00 49.02
CA PRO A 112 -18.76 -46.58 49.17
C PRO A 112 -19.83 -45.99 48.22
N LYS A 113 -20.61 -46.93 47.68
CA LYS A 113 -22.05 -46.94 47.31
C LYS A 113 -22.73 -45.65 46.80
N GLN A 114 -23.16 -45.80 45.53
CA GLN A 114 -24.38 -45.29 44.87
C GLN A 114 -25.50 -44.80 45.80
N LEU A 115 -26.00 -43.59 45.49
CA LEU A 115 -27.41 -43.17 45.55
C LEU A 115 -27.53 -41.95 44.59
N VAL A 116 -28.08 -42.07 43.37
CA VAL A 116 -29.49 -41.93 42.96
C VAL A 116 -30.01 -40.49 43.07
N GLU A 117 -30.36 -39.94 41.89
CA GLU A 117 -31.36 -38.88 41.60
C GLU A 117 -31.10 -37.45 42.15
N VAL A 118 -31.61 -36.34 41.59
CA VAL A 118 -32.40 -36.01 40.39
C VAL A 118 -32.14 -34.52 40.08
N ALA A 119 -32.39 -34.16 38.83
CA ALA A 119 -32.45 -32.83 38.24
C ALA A 119 -32.80 -31.65 39.16
N ALA A 120 -32.20 -30.47 38.89
CA ALA A 120 -32.90 -29.30 38.33
C ALA A 120 -32.14 -27.98 38.59
N ARG A 121 -32.03 -27.19 37.51
CA ARG A 121 -32.28 -25.72 37.39
C ARG A 121 -31.67 -24.71 38.38
N GLY A 122 -31.20 -23.60 37.81
CA GLY A 122 -31.19 -22.28 38.47
C GLY A 122 -29.80 -21.63 38.47
N THR A 123 -29.39 -20.78 37.52
CA THR A 123 -29.82 -19.38 37.28
C THR A 123 -29.15 -18.36 38.22
N THR A 124 -28.23 -17.58 37.62
CA THR A 124 -27.82 -16.17 37.87
C THR A 124 -27.54 -15.63 39.28
N HIS A 125 -26.34 -15.08 39.46
CA HIS A 125 -25.99 -13.87 40.26
C HIS A 125 -24.72 -13.30 39.59
N THR A 126 -24.56 -12.10 38.99
CA THR A 126 -24.82 -10.69 39.37
C THR A 126 -24.27 -10.25 40.74
N SER A 127 -23.07 -9.65 40.73
CA SER A 127 -22.61 -8.60 41.67
C SER A 127 -21.43 -7.82 41.01
N THR A 128 -21.56 -6.60 40.47
CA THR A 128 -21.73 -5.25 41.07
C THR A 128 -20.49 -4.71 41.81
N LEU A 129 -20.21 -3.40 41.58
CA LEU A 129 -19.38 -2.43 42.34
C LEU A 129 -17.89 -2.35 41.93
N GLN A 130 -17.22 -1.20 41.75
CA GLN A 130 -17.46 0.24 42.01
C GLN A 130 -16.44 1.05 41.18
N LYS A 131 -16.88 2.00 40.34
CA LYS A 131 -16.76 3.47 40.49
C LYS A 131 -15.40 3.99 41.03
N GLN A 132 -14.58 4.58 40.15
CA GLN A 132 -13.71 5.72 40.49
C GLN A 132 -13.73 6.77 39.38
N GLU A 133 -14.03 8.00 39.79
CA GLU A 133 -14.21 9.22 39.02
C GLU A 133 -12.90 10.02 38.90
N ALA A 134 -12.89 10.89 37.89
CA ALA A 134 -12.15 12.16 37.80
C ALA A 134 -10.63 12.10 37.52
N VAL A 135 -10.20 12.75 36.43
CA VAL A 135 -9.76 14.15 36.42
C VAL A 135 -9.52 14.60 34.98
N LYS A 136 -10.20 15.70 34.61
CA LYS A 136 -10.08 16.44 33.35
C LYS A 136 -8.70 17.10 33.25
N LYS A 137 -8.05 17.03 32.08
CA LYS A 137 -7.10 18.05 31.62
C LYS A 137 -7.32 18.36 30.14
N ILE A 138 -7.65 19.62 29.90
CA ILE A 138 -7.90 20.32 28.64
C ILE A 138 -6.57 20.93 28.18
N ILE A 139 -6.07 20.63 26.97
CA ILE A 139 -5.03 21.43 26.27
C ILE A 139 -5.27 21.33 24.74
N PRO A 140 -5.07 22.43 23.96
CA PRO A 140 -5.93 22.76 22.83
C PRO A 140 -5.40 22.37 21.44
N GLN A 141 -6.35 22.46 20.51
CA GLN A 141 -6.29 22.20 19.08
C GLN A 141 -5.19 23.02 18.38
N ARG A 142 -4.33 22.34 17.62
CA ARG A 142 -3.39 22.97 16.69
C ARG A 142 -3.87 22.80 15.25
N THR A 143 -3.94 23.94 14.59
CA THR A 143 -4.45 24.25 13.27
C THR A 143 -3.71 23.55 12.14
N LYS A 144 -4.47 23.22 11.09
CA LYS A 144 -4.04 22.56 9.86
C LYS A 144 -3.13 23.49 9.03
N PRO A 145 -2.00 23.01 8.51
CA PRO A 145 -1.29 23.73 7.44
C PRO A 145 -2.01 23.46 6.10
N ILE A 146 -2.49 24.56 5.51
CA ILE A 146 -2.79 24.68 4.08
C ILE A 146 -1.44 24.58 3.37
N VAL A 147 -1.24 23.55 2.55
CA VAL A 147 -0.11 23.47 1.63
C VAL A 147 -0.69 23.73 0.25
N GLU A 148 -0.25 24.85 -0.32
CA GLU A 148 -0.63 25.37 -1.62
C GLU A 148 -0.08 24.45 -2.73
N ASP A 149 -0.92 24.24 -3.75
CA ASP A 149 -0.63 23.54 -5.00
C ASP A 149 0.46 24.29 -5.78
N ASP A 150 1.71 23.89 -5.59
CA ASP A 150 2.82 24.39 -6.39
C ASP A 150 2.86 23.66 -7.74
N PHE A 151 2.44 24.44 -8.73
CA PHE A 151 2.47 24.24 -10.18
C PHE A 151 3.82 23.68 -10.66
N VAL A 152 3.93 22.36 -10.82
CA VAL A 152 5.11 21.74 -11.42
C VAL A 152 5.07 21.94 -12.93
N LEU A 153 5.86 22.92 -13.39
CA LEU A 153 6.20 23.10 -14.79
C LEU A 153 6.79 21.81 -15.35
N ARG A 154 6.23 21.39 -16.47
CA ARG A 154 6.54 20.19 -17.23
C ARG A 154 7.87 20.42 -17.93
N ASP A 155 8.98 20.10 -17.26
CA ASP A 155 10.30 20.22 -17.85
C ASP A 155 10.51 19.18 -18.96
N ASP A 156 10.93 19.77 -20.07
CA ASP A 156 11.20 19.29 -21.41
C ASP A 156 12.06 18.02 -21.46
N GLU A 157 11.73 17.13 -22.40
CA GLU A 157 12.40 15.85 -22.58
C GLU A 157 13.80 16.02 -23.19
N GLY A 158 14.80 16.23 -22.34
CA GLY A 158 16.20 16.21 -22.70
C GLY A 158 16.71 14.79 -22.95
N ASP A 159 16.81 14.43 -24.23
CA ASP A 159 17.54 13.30 -24.81
C ASP A 159 18.97 13.18 -24.23
N MET A 160 19.13 12.35 -23.19
CA MET A 160 20.43 12.05 -22.58
C MET A 160 20.96 10.74 -23.15
N SER A 161 21.84 10.92 -24.14
CA SER A 161 22.68 9.90 -24.76
C SER A 161 23.41 9.04 -23.72
N SER A 162 23.18 7.74 -23.83
CA SER A 162 23.79 6.67 -23.02
C SER A 162 25.27 6.48 -23.37
N ASP A 163 26.17 7.25 -22.73
CA ASP A 163 27.59 6.90 -22.66
C ASP A 163 27.79 5.81 -21.60
N LYS A 164 27.70 4.56 -22.09
CA LYS A 164 28.13 3.34 -21.39
C LYS A 164 29.63 3.20 -21.58
N ASP A 165 30.42 3.43 -20.54
CA ASP A 165 31.77 2.89 -20.40
C ASP A 165 32.24 3.10 -18.95
N GLU A 166 31.87 2.22 -18.01
CA GLU A 166 32.66 2.08 -16.77
C GLU A 166 32.78 0.59 -16.38
N ASP A 167 33.96 0.06 -16.68
CA ASP A 167 34.50 -1.22 -16.25
C ASP A 167 34.72 -1.22 -14.73
N THR A 168 33.70 -1.50 -13.92
CA THR A 168 33.90 -1.86 -12.51
C THR A 168 34.35 -3.32 -12.40
N ASN A 169 35.65 -3.53 -12.57
CA ASN A 169 36.37 -4.68 -12.00
C ASN A 169 36.63 -4.39 -10.51
N GLY A 170 36.13 -5.27 -9.63
CA GLY A 170 36.36 -5.18 -8.17
C GLY A 170 35.51 -6.23 -7.46
N GLU A 171 35.95 -7.48 -7.48
CA GLU A 171 36.52 -8.16 -6.30
C GLU A 171 35.44 -8.66 -5.32
N ASP A 172 35.01 -9.90 -5.58
CA ASP A 172 34.91 -11.00 -4.62
C ASP A 172 34.53 -10.62 -3.18
N THR A 173 33.29 -10.20 -2.97
CA THR A 173 32.62 -10.39 -1.68
C THR A 173 31.75 -11.64 -1.75
N ALA A 174 32.41 -12.75 -1.43
CA ALA A 174 31.79 -14.00 -1.07
C ALA A 174 30.85 -13.83 0.14
N ASP A 175 29.88 -14.73 0.23
CA ASP A 175 29.05 -15.01 1.40
C ASP A 175 28.02 -13.95 1.81
N SER A 176 26.87 -13.99 1.17
CA SER A 176 25.57 -13.83 1.85
C SER A 176 24.49 -14.58 1.07
N ASP A 177 24.58 -15.91 1.10
CA ASP A 177 23.55 -16.85 0.65
C ASP A 177 22.36 -16.82 1.63
N ALA A 178 21.55 -15.76 1.55
CA ALA A 178 20.37 -15.61 2.38
C ALA A 178 19.21 -15.03 1.57
N GLY A 179 18.40 -15.92 0.98
CA GLY A 179 16.98 -15.65 0.79
C GLY A 179 16.54 -15.14 -0.58
N ASN A 180 17.10 -15.66 -1.68
CA ASN A 180 16.65 -15.37 -3.05
C ASN A 180 15.29 -16.01 -3.41
N GLU A 181 14.39 -16.20 -2.44
CA GLU A 181 13.06 -16.80 -2.64
C GLU A 181 12.05 -15.79 -3.21
N ASP A 182 12.33 -14.49 -3.10
CA ASP A 182 11.47 -13.42 -3.63
C ASP A 182 11.59 -13.26 -5.16
N PHE A 183 12.60 -13.84 -5.80
CA PHE A 183 12.77 -13.75 -7.26
C PHE A 183 11.75 -14.61 -8.05
N MET A 184 11.12 -15.61 -7.41
CA MET A 184 10.11 -16.42 -8.08
C MET A 184 8.79 -15.69 -8.36
N PHE A 185 8.54 -14.53 -7.73
CA PHE A 185 7.31 -13.76 -7.98
C PHE A 185 7.41 -12.81 -9.19
N LEU A 186 8.62 -12.60 -9.74
CA LEU A 186 8.84 -11.88 -11.01
C LEU A 186 8.45 -12.70 -12.25
N ALA A 187 8.12 -13.98 -12.08
CA ALA A 187 7.45 -14.78 -13.10
C ALA A 187 5.93 -14.52 -13.01
N SER A 188 5.28 -13.77 -13.88
CA SER A 188 5.41 -13.84 -15.34
C SER A 188 5.10 -12.48 -15.96
N ALA A 189 6.15 -11.77 -16.40
CA ALA A 189 6.03 -10.67 -17.36
C ALA A 189 5.44 -11.11 -18.73
N VAL A 190 5.15 -12.41 -18.89
CA VAL A 190 4.48 -12.96 -20.05
C VAL A 190 2.96 -12.86 -19.84
N PRO A 191 2.23 -12.20 -20.74
CA PRO A 191 0.77 -12.14 -20.67
C PRO A 191 0.16 -13.55 -20.76
N PRO A 192 -0.95 -13.81 -20.06
CA PRO A 192 -1.66 -15.07 -20.23
C PRO A 192 -2.14 -15.21 -21.68
N SER A 193 -2.02 -16.42 -22.23
CA SER A 193 -2.53 -16.72 -23.57
C SER A 193 -4.05 -16.66 -23.60
N VAL A 194 -4.62 -16.02 -24.62
CA VAL A 194 -6.07 -15.99 -24.85
C VAL A 194 -6.45 -17.11 -25.80
N SER A 195 -7.30 -18.03 -25.35
CA SER A 195 -7.85 -19.09 -26.19
C SER A 195 -8.74 -18.52 -27.27
N THR A 196 -8.59 -19.00 -28.49
CA THR A 196 -9.49 -18.70 -29.62
C THR A 196 -10.77 -19.54 -29.58
N ASN A 197 -10.90 -20.46 -28.62
CA ASN A 197 -12.06 -21.35 -28.52
C ASN A 197 -13.31 -20.60 -28.07
N ARG A 198 -14.31 -20.57 -28.95
CA ARG A 198 -15.64 -19.95 -28.73
C ARG A 198 -16.71 -20.96 -28.27
N ALA A 199 -16.34 -22.21 -27.99
CA ALA A 199 -17.26 -23.18 -27.44
C ALA A 199 -17.65 -22.79 -26.00
N LEU A 200 -18.95 -22.87 -25.72
CA LEU A 200 -19.52 -22.61 -24.41
C LEU A 200 -19.12 -23.74 -23.45
N ILE A 201 -18.54 -23.39 -22.31
CA ILE A 201 -18.14 -24.34 -21.28
C ILE A 201 -19.24 -24.43 -20.21
N GLY A 202 -19.55 -25.66 -19.81
CA GLY A 202 -20.45 -25.99 -18.71
C GLY A 202 -21.92 -26.09 -19.10
N THR A 203 -22.72 -26.70 -18.21
CA THR A 203 -24.17 -26.88 -18.38
C THR A 203 -24.93 -25.73 -17.72
N PRO A 204 -25.90 -25.09 -18.39
CA PRO A 204 -26.65 -23.98 -17.80
C PRO A 204 -27.42 -24.42 -16.55
N ARG A 205 -27.29 -23.66 -15.46
CA ARG A 205 -28.08 -23.82 -14.22
C ARG A 205 -28.96 -22.60 -14.06
N VAL A 206 -30.21 -22.70 -14.49
CA VAL A 206 -31.18 -21.60 -14.47
C VAL A 206 -32.54 -22.12 -13.99
N GLY A 207 -33.27 -21.29 -13.26
CA GLY A 207 -34.61 -21.62 -12.78
C GLY A 207 -34.63 -22.45 -11.50
N GLY A 208 -35.84 -22.69 -10.99
CA GLY A 208 -36.06 -23.39 -9.71
C GLY A 208 -35.43 -22.62 -8.54
N ILE A 209 -34.46 -23.25 -7.89
CA ILE A 209 -33.70 -22.64 -6.79
C ILE A 209 -32.66 -21.62 -7.28
N TYR A 210 -32.24 -21.69 -8.56
CA TYR A 210 -31.20 -20.83 -9.13
C TYR A 210 -31.80 -19.51 -9.60
N ASN A 211 -31.76 -18.52 -8.71
CA ASN A 211 -32.34 -17.20 -8.92
C ASN A 211 -31.27 -16.12 -8.81
N ARG A 212 -31.33 -15.11 -9.67
CA ARG A 212 -30.38 -13.99 -9.64
C ARG A 212 -30.50 -13.26 -8.32
N THR A 213 -29.39 -13.18 -7.60
CA THR A 213 -29.27 -12.31 -6.42
C THR A 213 -29.20 -10.86 -6.85
N VAL A 214 -29.72 -9.98 -6.00
CA VAL A 214 -29.61 -8.54 -6.26
C VAL A 214 -28.21 -8.10 -5.85
N VAL A 215 -27.43 -7.62 -6.81
CA VAL A 215 -26.09 -7.10 -6.60
C VAL A 215 -26.16 -5.58 -6.64
N ARG A 216 -25.51 -4.89 -5.70
CA ARG A 216 -25.46 -3.42 -5.63
C ARG A 216 -24.04 -2.91 -5.47
N CYS A 217 -23.79 -1.73 -6.02
CA CYS A 217 -22.52 -1.02 -5.85
C CYS A 217 -22.24 -0.73 -4.36
N PRO A 218 -21.03 -0.98 -3.85
CA PRO A 218 -20.70 -0.71 -2.45
C PRO A 218 -20.70 0.80 -2.11
N GLN A 219 -20.51 1.67 -3.11
CA GLN A 219 -20.43 3.11 -2.92
C GLN A 219 -21.79 3.80 -3.00
N CYS A 220 -22.48 3.72 -4.15
CA CYS A 220 -23.77 4.41 -4.36
C CYS A 220 -25.01 3.53 -4.14
N ARG A 221 -24.84 2.21 -3.95
CA ARG A 221 -25.93 1.23 -3.78
C ARG A 221 -26.87 1.05 -4.99
N THR A 222 -26.55 1.63 -6.15
CA THR A 222 -27.26 1.33 -7.41
C THR A 222 -27.21 -0.17 -7.67
N SER A 223 -28.34 -0.76 -8.08
CA SER A 223 -28.40 -2.14 -8.55
C SER A 223 -27.56 -2.31 -9.80
N TRP A 224 -26.77 -3.37 -9.83
CA TRP A 224 -26.03 -3.77 -11.01
C TRP A 224 -26.86 -4.80 -11.79
N GLU A 225 -27.17 -4.47 -13.04
CA GLU A 225 -27.83 -5.37 -13.98
C GLU A 225 -26.79 -5.78 -15.05
N PRO A 226 -26.47 -7.07 -15.18
CA PRO A 226 -25.48 -7.50 -16.16
C PRO A 226 -26.03 -7.39 -17.58
N ASP A 227 -25.29 -6.72 -18.48
CA ASP A 227 -25.66 -6.56 -19.91
C ASP A 227 -25.93 -7.92 -20.58
N SER A 228 -25.19 -8.96 -20.17
CA SER A 228 -25.35 -10.30 -20.68
C SER A 228 -25.40 -11.35 -19.58
N LYS A 229 -26.07 -12.47 -19.88
CA LYS A 229 -26.10 -13.67 -19.02
C LYS A 229 -24.68 -14.16 -18.67
N GLN A 230 -23.73 -14.07 -19.60
CA GLN A 230 -22.35 -14.51 -19.40
C GLN A 230 -21.57 -13.57 -18.48
N HIS A 231 -21.83 -12.26 -18.53
CA HIS A 231 -21.23 -11.29 -17.62
C HIS A 231 -21.58 -11.59 -16.15
N TYR A 232 -22.79 -12.10 -15.89
CA TYR A 232 -23.17 -12.58 -14.57
C TYR A 232 -22.25 -13.73 -14.09
N THR A 233 -22.04 -14.76 -14.91
CA THR A 233 -21.17 -15.89 -14.55
C THR A 233 -19.71 -15.47 -14.37
N LEU A 234 -19.19 -14.58 -15.23
CA LEU A 234 -17.82 -14.07 -15.12
C LEU A 234 -17.61 -13.24 -13.85
N PHE A 235 -18.62 -12.46 -13.45
CA PHE A 235 -18.58 -11.65 -12.24
C PHE A 235 -18.73 -12.52 -10.97
N MET A 236 -19.75 -13.37 -10.92
CA MET A 236 -20.05 -14.19 -9.73
C MET A 236 -19.13 -15.38 -9.56
N GLY A 237 -18.66 -15.96 -10.66
CA GLY A 237 -17.85 -17.18 -10.66
C GLY A 237 -16.38 -16.97 -10.34
N PRO A 238 -15.56 -18.01 -10.53
CA PRO A 238 -14.14 -18.00 -10.17
C PRO A 238 -13.29 -17.04 -11.00
N ALA A 239 -13.76 -16.59 -12.16
CA ALA A 239 -13.08 -15.60 -12.97
C ALA A 239 -12.98 -14.22 -12.28
N GLY A 240 -13.90 -13.92 -11.35
CA GLY A 240 -13.83 -12.71 -10.51
C GLY A 240 -13.79 -11.41 -11.30
N LYS A 241 -14.48 -11.33 -12.45
CA LYS A 241 -14.52 -10.13 -13.30
C LYS A 241 -14.90 -8.92 -12.45
N LYS A 242 -14.11 -7.85 -12.54
CA LYS A 242 -14.45 -6.56 -11.93
C LYS A 242 -15.37 -5.78 -12.86
N VAL A 243 -16.32 -5.03 -12.31
CA VAL A 243 -17.24 -4.18 -13.07
C VAL A 243 -17.20 -2.75 -12.54
N HIS A 244 -17.56 -1.80 -13.38
CA HIS A 244 -17.73 -0.41 -13.00
C HIS A 244 -19.21 -0.11 -12.74
N CYS A 245 -19.49 0.66 -11.69
CA CYS A 245 -20.83 1.19 -11.49
C CYS A 245 -21.10 2.29 -12.51
N GLU A 246 -22.18 2.19 -13.28
CA GLU A 246 -22.58 3.23 -14.25
C GLU A 246 -22.88 4.58 -13.59
N THR A 247 -23.36 4.58 -12.34
CA THR A 247 -23.72 5.82 -11.63
C THR A 247 -22.53 6.54 -11.04
N CYS A 248 -21.57 5.83 -10.44
CA CYS A 248 -20.47 6.45 -9.67
C CYS A 248 -19.07 6.05 -10.14
N LEU A 249 -18.96 5.27 -11.21
CA LEU A 249 -17.73 4.77 -11.82
C LEU A 249 -16.84 3.90 -10.89
N CYS A 250 -17.32 3.63 -9.68
CA CYS A 250 -16.65 2.77 -8.71
C CYS A 250 -16.41 1.37 -9.30
N ARG A 251 -15.16 0.92 -9.30
CA ARG A 251 -14.78 -0.44 -9.73
C ARG A 251 -14.91 -1.41 -8.57
N PHE A 252 -15.71 -2.46 -8.72
CA PHE A 252 -15.91 -3.46 -7.69
C PHE A 252 -15.99 -4.89 -8.28
N GLY A 253 -15.71 -5.89 -7.45
CA GLY A 253 -15.84 -7.31 -7.79
C GLY A 253 -16.97 -7.97 -7.00
N CYS A 254 -17.23 -9.26 -7.25
CA CYS A 254 -18.30 -9.97 -6.56
C CYS A 254 -18.14 -10.00 -5.04
N ALA A 255 -16.93 -10.19 -4.51
CA ALA A 255 -16.69 -10.21 -3.07
C ALA A 255 -16.86 -8.83 -2.40
N THR A 256 -16.70 -7.73 -3.14
CA THR A 256 -16.85 -6.37 -2.60
C THR A 256 -18.22 -5.76 -2.86
N ALA A 257 -19.05 -6.38 -3.69
CA ALA A 257 -20.40 -5.95 -3.96
C ALA A 257 -21.35 -6.25 -2.79
N LEU A 258 -22.44 -5.50 -2.71
CA LEU A 258 -23.51 -5.76 -1.75
C LEU A 258 -24.50 -6.75 -2.37
N HIS A 259 -24.60 -7.95 -1.80
CA HIS A 259 -25.54 -8.99 -2.27
C HIS A 259 -26.77 -9.01 -1.39
N ALA A 260 -27.93 -9.19 -2.01
CA ALA A 260 -29.21 -9.31 -1.32
C ALA A 260 -29.97 -10.55 -1.80
N CYS A 261 -30.62 -11.21 -0.83
CA CYS A 261 -31.41 -12.41 -1.07
C CYS A 261 -32.53 -12.14 -2.10
N PRO A 262 -32.73 -13.00 -3.11
CA PRO A 262 -33.76 -12.78 -4.14
C PRO A 262 -35.18 -12.78 -3.57
N ASN A 263 -35.39 -13.42 -2.41
CA ASN A 263 -36.72 -13.58 -1.82
C ASN A 263 -37.13 -12.45 -0.85
N CYS A 264 -36.17 -11.91 -0.08
CA CYS A 264 -36.46 -10.94 0.97
C CYS A 264 -35.58 -9.69 0.94
N GLN A 265 -34.66 -9.61 -0.02
CA GLN A 265 -33.70 -8.51 -0.20
C GLN A 265 -32.77 -8.24 0.99
N ARG A 266 -32.74 -9.12 2.01
CA ARG A 266 -31.78 -9.00 3.10
C ARG A 266 -30.35 -9.20 2.57
N GLY A 267 -29.47 -8.29 2.95
CA GLY A 267 -28.05 -8.38 2.62
C GLY A 267 -27.40 -9.65 3.18
N PHE A 268 -26.47 -10.23 2.44
CA PHE A 268 -25.61 -11.33 2.91
C PHE A 268 -24.20 -11.17 2.33
N ASP A 269 -23.21 -11.74 3.03
CA ASP A 269 -21.82 -11.69 2.60
C ASP A 269 -21.57 -12.82 1.59
N TYR A 270 -21.23 -12.48 0.35
CA TYR A 270 -20.93 -13.43 -0.70
C TYR A 270 -19.45 -13.81 -0.71
N ASP A 271 -19.16 -15.08 -0.94
CA ASP A 271 -17.83 -15.63 -1.17
C ASP A 271 -17.88 -16.43 -2.47
N VAL A 272 -16.80 -16.41 -3.26
CA VAL A 272 -16.72 -17.11 -4.56
C VAL A 272 -16.96 -18.60 -4.39
N THR A 273 -16.58 -19.16 -3.24
CA THR A 273 -16.84 -20.57 -2.88
C THR A 273 -18.35 -20.90 -2.79
N MET A 274 -19.21 -19.89 -2.62
CA MET A 274 -20.66 -20.09 -2.56
C MET A 274 -21.30 -20.27 -3.94
N TYR A 275 -20.60 -19.92 -5.03
CA TYR A 275 -21.17 -19.87 -6.37
C TYR A 275 -21.80 -21.19 -6.84
N ASP A 276 -21.16 -22.31 -6.49
CA ASP A 276 -21.62 -23.66 -6.82
C ASP A 276 -22.43 -24.32 -5.69
N THR A 277 -22.76 -23.59 -4.62
CA THR A 277 -23.48 -24.11 -3.46
C THR A 277 -24.88 -23.54 -3.31
N GLU A 278 -25.77 -24.30 -2.69
CA GLU A 278 -27.09 -23.83 -2.29
C GLU A 278 -26.99 -23.05 -0.96
N VAL A 279 -27.43 -21.80 -0.96
CA VAL A 279 -27.39 -20.92 0.21
C VAL A 279 -28.78 -20.80 0.81
N LYS A 280 -28.91 -21.02 2.13
CA LYS A 280 -30.15 -20.78 2.87
C LYS A 280 -30.15 -19.37 3.44
N CYS A 281 -31.16 -18.56 3.11
CA CYS A 281 -31.28 -17.22 3.64
C CYS A 281 -31.53 -17.24 5.15
N GLY A 282 -30.71 -16.56 5.95
CA GLY A 282 -30.90 -16.45 7.40
C GLY A 282 -32.20 -15.75 7.83
N SER A 283 -32.82 -14.96 6.96
CA SER A 283 -34.11 -14.28 7.25
C SER A 283 -35.32 -15.12 6.90
N CYS A 284 -35.48 -15.45 5.61
CA CYS A 284 -36.70 -16.11 5.13
C CYS A 284 -36.58 -17.64 5.09
N LYS A 285 -35.42 -18.20 5.44
CA LYS A 285 -35.11 -19.65 5.46
C LYS A 285 -35.24 -20.37 4.11
N LYS A 286 -35.58 -19.65 3.03
CA LYS A 286 -35.61 -20.20 1.67
C LYS A 286 -34.19 -20.44 1.17
N ALA A 287 -33.98 -21.59 0.53
CA ALA A 287 -32.75 -21.89 -0.20
C ALA A 287 -32.77 -21.20 -1.56
N PHE A 288 -31.62 -20.74 -2.01
CA PHE A 288 -31.40 -20.26 -3.37
C PHE A 288 -29.98 -20.62 -3.81
N GLY A 289 -29.80 -20.85 -5.11
CA GLY A 289 -28.50 -21.02 -5.75
C GLY A 289 -28.23 -19.88 -6.72
N PHE A 290 -26.98 -19.78 -7.18
CA PHE A 290 -26.57 -18.77 -8.15
C PHE A 290 -26.71 -19.33 -9.58
N PRO A 291 -27.37 -18.60 -10.50
CA PRO A 291 -27.45 -19.02 -11.88
C PRO A 291 -26.07 -19.19 -12.52
N TYR A 292 -25.92 -20.27 -13.28
CA TYR A 292 -24.75 -20.49 -14.13
C TYR A 292 -25.17 -20.40 -15.59
N TYR A 293 -24.59 -19.45 -16.29
CA TYR A 293 -24.71 -19.33 -17.73
C TYR A 293 -23.38 -19.77 -18.36
N PRO A 294 -23.38 -20.70 -19.32
CA PRO A 294 -22.17 -21.16 -19.98
C PRO A 294 -21.38 -20.01 -20.59
N VAL A 295 -20.06 -20.03 -20.39
CA VAL A 295 -19.15 -18.98 -20.85
C VAL A 295 -18.08 -19.60 -21.74
N ASN A 296 -17.66 -18.86 -22.77
CA ASN A 296 -16.57 -19.28 -23.65
C ASN A 296 -15.22 -19.13 -22.96
N GLN A 297 -14.28 -20.06 -23.19
CA GLN A 297 -12.91 -19.96 -22.65
C GLN A 297 -12.25 -18.63 -23.00
N HIS A 298 -12.46 -18.15 -24.24
CA HIS A 298 -11.98 -16.84 -24.70
C HIS A 298 -12.36 -15.69 -23.74
N LEU A 299 -13.59 -15.66 -23.22
CA LEU A 299 -14.03 -14.59 -22.30
C LEU A 299 -13.38 -14.72 -20.93
N ILE A 300 -13.16 -15.93 -20.44
CA ILE A 300 -12.44 -16.19 -19.18
C ILE A 300 -11.01 -15.69 -19.32
N ASP A 301 -10.34 -16.04 -20.42
CA ASP A 301 -8.96 -15.64 -20.67
C ASP A 301 -8.84 -14.12 -20.89
N LEU A 302 -9.82 -13.47 -21.51
CA LEU A 302 -9.87 -12.01 -21.62
C LEU A 302 -9.93 -11.32 -20.24
N VAL A 303 -10.70 -11.86 -19.30
CA VAL A 303 -10.72 -11.34 -17.91
C VAL A 303 -9.36 -11.54 -17.26
N GLY A 304 -8.73 -12.71 -17.43
CA GLY A 304 -7.38 -12.98 -16.94
C GLY A 304 -6.33 -12.03 -17.55
N LEU A 305 -6.44 -11.73 -18.84
CA LEU A 305 -5.57 -10.80 -19.55
C LEU A 305 -5.77 -9.35 -19.08
N GLU A 306 -7.02 -8.92 -18.86
CA GLU A 306 -7.32 -7.60 -18.29
C GLU A 306 -6.72 -7.45 -16.89
N GLU A 307 -6.89 -8.45 -16.03
CA GLU A 307 -6.33 -8.41 -14.67
C GLU A 307 -4.80 -8.42 -14.67
N TRP A 308 -4.19 -9.17 -15.60
CA TRP A 308 -2.75 -9.17 -15.81
C TRP A 308 -2.25 -7.78 -16.27
N ARG A 309 -2.91 -7.16 -17.25
CA ARG A 309 -2.56 -5.80 -17.72
C ARG A 309 -2.65 -4.78 -16.59
N GLU A 310 -3.72 -4.81 -15.81
CA GLU A 310 -3.90 -3.91 -14.66
C GLU A 310 -2.79 -4.10 -13.60
N ARG A 311 -2.39 -5.35 -13.34
CA ARG A 311 -1.31 -5.67 -12.41
C ARG A 311 0.04 -5.15 -12.94
N ALA A 312 0.35 -5.39 -14.21
CA ALA A 312 1.56 -4.91 -14.87
C ALA A 312 1.62 -3.37 -14.90
N GLU A 313 0.49 -2.71 -15.17
CA GLU A 313 0.41 -1.25 -15.14
C GLU A 313 0.63 -0.69 -13.73
N ARG A 314 0.01 -1.30 -12.71
CA ARG A 314 0.23 -0.92 -11.30
C ARG A 314 1.69 -1.08 -10.91
N GLU A 315 2.34 -2.17 -11.31
CA GLU A 315 3.76 -2.40 -11.06
C GLU A 315 4.63 -1.35 -11.77
N LYS A 316 4.37 -1.07 -13.05
CA LYS A 316 5.07 -0.02 -13.81
C LYS A 316 4.83 1.37 -13.21
N ALA A 317 3.64 1.65 -12.67
CA ALA A 317 3.36 2.89 -11.95
C ALA A 317 4.17 2.97 -10.66
N VAL A 318 4.22 1.90 -9.87
CA VAL A 318 5.05 1.82 -8.66
C VAL A 318 6.53 2.00 -9.00
N GLU A 319 7.03 1.33 -10.02
CA GLU A 319 8.41 1.47 -10.49
C GLU A 319 8.73 2.91 -10.91
N ARG A 320 7.81 3.58 -11.63
CA ARG A 320 7.95 5.02 -11.96
C ARG A 320 8.00 5.88 -10.70
N THR A 321 7.13 5.64 -9.72
CA THR A 321 7.14 6.39 -8.46
C THR A 321 8.41 6.15 -7.65
N GLN A 322 8.91 4.91 -7.61
CA GLN A 322 10.17 4.58 -6.94
C GLN A 322 11.37 5.20 -7.65
N ARG A 323 11.39 5.20 -8.98
CA ARG A 323 12.43 5.87 -9.77
C ARG A 323 12.42 7.38 -9.53
N ALA A 324 11.24 8.00 -9.50
CA ALA A 324 11.08 9.41 -9.16
C ALA A 324 11.52 9.69 -7.71
N ALA A 325 11.18 8.81 -6.76
CA ALA A 325 11.61 8.92 -5.37
C ALA A 325 13.14 8.81 -5.23
N ARG A 326 13.80 7.92 -5.97
CA ARG A 326 15.27 7.81 -5.98
C ARG A 326 15.96 9.07 -6.50
N ARG A 327 15.40 9.71 -7.54
CA ARG A 327 15.91 11.00 -8.05
C ARG A 327 15.76 12.09 -6.98
N ARG A 328 14.59 12.15 -6.32
CA ARG A 328 14.35 13.10 -5.23
C ARG A 328 15.23 12.84 -4.01
N ALA A 329 15.47 11.59 -3.63
CA ALA A 329 16.31 11.25 -2.48
C ALA A 329 17.76 11.73 -2.66
N GLY A 330 18.31 11.63 -3.88
CA GLY A 330 19.67 12.11 -4.15
C GLY A 330 19.83 13.64 -4.06
N GLU A 331 18.79 14.40 -4.40
CA GLU A 331 18.82 15.87 -4.35
C GLU A 331 18.36 16.43 -3.00
N SER A 332 17.37 15.79 -2.36
CA SER A 332 16.77 16.25 -1.10
C SER A 332 17.79 16.28 0.02
N ASP A 333 18.60 15.23 0.21
CA ASP A 333 19.51 15.17 1.36
C ASP A 333 20.55 16.32 1.34
N ALA A 334 21.15 16.59 0.18
CA ALA A 334 22.11 17.68 0.03
C ALA A 334 21.43 19.06 0.13
N GLN A 335 20.21 19.19 -0.40
CA GLN A 335 19.46 20.43 -0.34
C GLN A 335 18.92 20.71 1.07
N ASP A 336 18.47 19.68 1.80
CA ASP A 336 17.98 19.76 3.18
C ASP A 336 19.12 20.06 4.16
N GLU A 337 20.30 19.47 3.95
CA GLU A 337 21.51 19.84 4.70
C GLU A 337 21.88 21.31 4.45
N LEU A 338 21.87 21.75 3.19
CA LEU A 338 22.10 23.16 2.85
C LEU A 338 21.06 24.07 3.49
N HIS A 339 19.78 23.73 3.41
CA HIS A 339 18.69 24.51 4.02
C HIS A 339 18.82 24.59 5.54
N THR A 340 19.20 23.49 6.19
CA THR A 340 19.46 23.44 7.64
C THR A 340 20.64 24.33 8.03
N LEU A 341 21.74 24.26 7.28
CA LEU A 341 22.92 25.10 7.50
C LEU A 341 22.63 26.59 7.24
N VAL A 342 21.77 26.90 6.27
CA VAL A 342 21.33 28.27 6.00
C VAL A 342 20.40 28.76 7.11
N GLY A 343 19.48 27.92 7.60
CA GLY A 343 18.59 28.25 8.71
C GLY A 343 19.36 28.59 9.99
N THR A 344 20.33 27.75 10.37
CA THR A 344 21.20 28.02 11.53
C THR A 344 22.02 29.30 11.36
N CYS A 345 22.58 29.53 10.17
CA CYS A 345 23.32 30.76 9.84
C CYS A 345 22.46 32.03 9.97
N ILE A 346 21.17 31.97 9.63
CA ILE A 346 20.22 33.09 9.79
C ILE A 346 19.89 33.34 11.27
N VAL A 347 19.69 32.28 12.06
CA VAL A 347 19.29 32.40 13.47
C VAL A 347 20.43 32.90 14.35
N GLU A 348 21.65 32.41 14.13
CA GLU A 348 22.82 32.75 14.95
C GLU A 348 23.59 33.97 14.42
N GLU A 349 23.23 34.48 13.23
CA GLU A 349 23.99 35.46 12.44
C GLU A 349 25.48 35.08 12.25
N GLN A 350 25.81 33.81 12.46
CA GLN A 350 27.15 33.24 12.36
C GLN A 350 27.10 31.98 11.52
N CYS A 351 28.02 31.87 10.56
CA CYS A 351 28.07 30.69 9.71
C CYS A 351 28.58 29.47 10.52
N PRO A 352 27.82 28.36 10.61
CA PRO A 352 28.24 27.19 11.40
C PRO A 352 29.53 26.54 10.90
N ILE A 353 29.85 26.76 9.62
CA ILE A 353 31.02 26.18 8.95
C ILE A 353 32.30 26.97 9.25
N CYS A 354 32.27 28.30 9.09
CA CYS A 354 33.47 29.14 9.19
C CYS A 354 33.51 30.04 10.43
N LYS A 355 32.40 30.12 11.18
CA LYS A 355 32.19 30.97 12.37
C LYS A 355 32.33 32.47 12.15
N LYS A 356 32.23 32.93 10.89
CA LYS A 356 32.21 34.37 10.58
C LYS A 356 30.79 34.90 10.80
N ALA A 357 30.70 36.11 11.36
CA ALA A 357 29.44 36.84 11.41
C ALA A 357 29.01 37.23 9.99
N VAL A 358 27.79 36.88 9.62
CA VAL A 358 27.20 37.14 8.31
C VAL A 358 25.90 37.90 8.57
N VAL A 359 25.81 39.13 8.07
CA VAL A 359 24.62 39.99 8.31
C VAL A 359 23.64 39.91 7.13
N SER A 360 24.10 39.48 5.95
CA SER A 360 23.26 39.36 4.75
C SER A 360 23.79 38.27 3.82
N ARG A 361 22.93 37.80 2.90
CA ARG A 361 23.27 36.76 1.90
C ARG A 361 23.76 35.44 2.53
N HIS A 362 23.13 35.02 3.63
CA HIS A 362 23.44 33.78 4.37
C HIS A 362 23.55 32.56 3.45
N ARG A 363 22.59 32.36 2.54
CA ARG A 363 22.59 31.25 1.57
C ARG A 363 23.84 31.22 0.69
N GLN A 364 24.14 32.33 0.02
CA GLN A 364 25.33 32.43 -0.87
C GLN A 364 26.62 32.21 -0.08
N HIS A 365 26.70 32.68 1.16
CA HIS A 365 27.86 32.46 2.02
C HIS A 365 28.02 30.99 2.41
N VAL A 366 26.94 30.32 2.81
CA VAL A 366 26.97 28.90 3.20
C VAL A 366 27.33 28.02 2.01
N GLU A 367 26.73 28.27 0.83
CA GLU A 367 27.08 27.57 -0.42
C GLU A 367 28.56 27.77 -0.80
N ALA A 368 29.08 28.99 -0.69
CA ALA A 368 30.49 29.26 -0.94
C ALA A 368 31.39 28.59 0.12
N CYS A 369 30.99 28.61 1.39
CA CYS A 369 31.74 27.94 2.45
C CYS A 369 31.78 26.43 2.26
N LEU A 370 30.67 25.80 1.89
CA LEU A 370 30.59 24.36 1.62
C LEU A 370 31.56 23.94 0.50
N LYS A 371 31.68 24.75 -0.55
CA LYS A 371 32.62 24.51 -1.67
C LYS A 371 34.10 24.65 -1.29
N ILE A 372 34.42 25.43 -0.25
CA ILE A 372 35.80 25.58 0.24
C ILE A 372 36.20 24.31 1.00
N SER A 373 37.32 23.68 0.63
CA SER A 373 37.82 22.48 1.30
C SER A 373 38.07 22.73 2.80
N PRO A 374 37.90 21.72 3.68
CA PRO A 374 38.13 21.90 5.12
C PRO A 374 39.56 22.33 5.45
N ALA A 375 40.54 22.04 4.59
CA ALA A 375 41.92 22.51 4.73
C ALA A 375 42.04 24.02 4.53
N ASP A 376 41.42 24.56 3.47
CA ASP A 376 41.43 26.00 3.17
C ASP A 376 40.67 26.82 4.23
N ARG A 377 39.61 26.23 4.83
CA ARG A 377 38.86 26.87 5.92
C ARG A 377 39.75 27.13 7.14
N LYS A 378 40.54 26.15 7.56
CA LYS A 378 41.47 26.28 8.69
C LYS A 378 42.54 27.33 8.42
N ALA A 379 43.08 27.37 7.20
CA ALA A 379 44.07 28.38 6.81
C ALA A 379 43.51 29.82 6.86
N SER A 380 42.21 30.00 6.61
CA SER A 380 41.57 31.32 6.67
C SER A 380 41.31 31.83 8.10
N GLN A 381 41.25 30.95 9.10
CA GLN A 381 41.03 31.32 10.51
C GLN A 381 42.33 31.73 11.22
N SER A 382 43.49 31.26 10.75
CA SER A 382 44.77 31.46 11.44
C SER A 382 45.53 32.72 11.02
N LYS A 383 44.97 33.59 10.17
CA LYS A 383 45.53 34.92 9.92
C LYS A 383 44.81 35.93 10.82
N PRO A 384 45.30 36.21 12.04
CA PRO A 384 44.82 37.35 12.79
C PRO A 384 45.04 38.59 11.93
N SER A 385 43.96 39.29 11.61
CA SER A 385 44.01 40.60 10.99
C SER A 385 44.87 41.48 11.88
N ARG A 386 46.14 41.69 11.49
CA ARG A 386 47.03 42.68 12.09
C ARG A 386 46.51 44.05 11.68
N SER A 387 45.41 44.46 12.29
CA SER A 387 44.83 45.80 12.21
C SER A 387 45.60 46.72 13.15
N GLY A 388 46.78 47.14 12.71
CA GLY A 388 47.53 48.24 13.31
C GLY A 388 47.77 49.29 12.25
N GLY A 389 47.07 50.43 12.35
CA GLY A 389 47.35 51.61 11.52
C GLY A 389 46.13 52.48 11.25
N PRO A 390 45.90 53.55 12.04
CA PRO A 390 44.84 54.52 11.82
C PRO A 390 45.26 55.51 10.73
N GLY A 391 44.70 55.36 9.53
CA GLY A 391 44.78 56.35 8.45
C GLY A 391 43.39 56.92 8.15
N LYS A 392 43.01 57.98 8.87
CA LYS A 392 41.84 58.83 8.58
C LYS A 392 42.01 59.54 7.21
N PRO A 393 40.94 60.10 6.61
CA PRO A 393 40.65 59.95 5.20
C PRO A 393 40.85 61.25 4.42
N THR A 394 41.51 61.17 3.27
CA THR A 394 41.49 62.25 2.30
C THR A 394 40.43 61.94 1.25
N LEU A 395 39.25 62.52 1.48
CA LEU A 395 38.22 62.76 0.47
C LEU A 395 38.86 63.41 -0.77
N LYS A 396 38.64 62.84 -1.96
CA LYS A 396 38.59 63.61 -3.22
C LYS A 396 37.79 62.85 -4.28
N PRO A 397 37.07 63.56 -5.16
CA PRO A 397 35.77 63.13 -5.64
C PRO A 397 35.81 62.39 -6.98
N SER A 398 34.70 61.69 -7.18
CA SER A 398 34.14 61.13 -8.41
C SER A 398 34.61 61.78 -9.71
N VAL A 399 35.10 60.95 -10.64
CA VAL A 399 34.76 61.07 -12.06
C VAL A 399 34.52 59.68 -12.62
N SER A 400 33.28 59.47 -13.03
CA SER A 400 32.76 58.42 -13.89
C SER A 400 33.58 58.22 -15.17
N LYS A 401 33.91 56.97 -15.52
CA LYS A 401 33.72 56.46 -16.89
C LYS A 401 33.88 54.95 -16.98
N SER A 402 32.79 54.34 -17.42
CA SER A 402 32.63 53.04 -18.05
C SER A 402 33.73 52.68 -19.06
N SER A 403 34.24 51.45 -18.99
CA SER A 403 34.47 50.63 -20.20
C SER A 403 34.56 49.15 -19.85
N ILE A 404 33.63 48.41 -20.45
CA ILE A 404 33.60 46.96 -20.58
C ILE A 404 34.86 46.51 -21.32
N SER A 405 35.59 45.55 -20.77
CA SER A 405 36.54 44.74 -21.53
C SER A 405 36.68 43.36 -20.90
N LYS A 406 35.99 42.41 -21.52
CA LYS A 406 36.18 40.97 -21.38
C LYS A 406 37.66 40.62 -21.55
N LYS A 407 38.24 39.83 -20.63
CA LYS A 407 39.38 38.97 -20.95
C LYS A 407 39.41 37.76 -20.02
N ALA A 408 39.19 36.61 -20.64
CA ALA A 408 39.38 35.30 -20.06
C ALA A 408 40.87 35.06 -19.76
N PRO A 409 41.23 34.52 -18.58
CA PRO A 409 42.55 33.96 -18.35
C PRO A 409 42.52 32.45 -18.61
N THR A 410 43.28 32.11 -19.64
CA THR A 410 43.66 30.80 -20.14
C THR A 410 44.39 29.93 -19.11
N THR A 411 44.08 28.65 -19.20
CA THR A 411 44.75 27.47 -18.67
C THR A 411 46.26 27.41 -18.99
N SER A 412 47.07 27.09 -17.99
CA SER A 412 48.41 26.50 -18.08
C SER A 412 48.57 25.55 -16.89
N GLY A 413 49.02 24.30 -16.98
CA GLY A 413 49.78 23.61 -18.01
C GLY A 413 51.21 23.36 -17.49
N SER A 414 51.46 22.20 -16.87
CA SER A 414 52.79 21.51 -16.76
C SER A 414 52.67 20.33 -15.77
N ALA A 415 52.65 19.05 -16.16
CA ALA A 415 53.58 18.21 -16.93
C ALA A 415 54.83 17.74 -16.14
N LYS A 416 54.77 16.51 -15.60
CA LYS A 416 55.90 15.57 -15.35
C LYS A 416 55.32 14.13 -15.45
N LYS A 417 55.52 13.37 -16.55
CA LYS A 417 56.65 12.45 -16.87
C LYS A 417 57.01 11.52 -15.68
N ALA A 418 57.18 10.20 -15.75
CA ALA A 418 57.16 9.08 -16.72
C ALA A 418 57.52 7.79 -15.87
N PRO A 419 57.91 6.59 -16.36
CA PRO A 419 57.39 5.70 -17.42
C PRO A 419 57.26 4.19 -17.01
N THR A 420 56.51 3.44 -17.83
CA THR A 420 56.74 2.06 -18.34
C THR A 420 56.86 0.84 -17.40
N LYS A 421 56.01 -0.18 -17.66
CA LYS A 421 56.46 -1.55 -18.04
C LYS A 421 55.34 -2.38 -18.71
N ARG A 422 55.70 -3.03 -19.83
CA ARG A 422 54.95 -3.96 -20.70
C ARG A 422 54.85 -5.36 -20.07
N VAL A 423 53.74 -6.08 -20.26
CA VAL A 423 53.63 -7.54 -20.59
C VAL A 423 52.24 -7.78 -21.22
N VAL A 424 52.09 -7.87 -22.55
CA VAL A 424 51.96 -9.07 -23.42
C VAL A 424 50.75 -10.00 -23.16
N LYS A 425 49.82 -9.96 -24.14
CA LYS A 425 48.73 -10.86 -24.65
C LYS A 425 48.91 -12.38 -24.41
N PRO A 426 47.93 -13.34 -24.65
CA PRO A 426 46.91 -13.33 -25.73
C PRO A 426 45.58 -14.16 -25.59
N VAL A 427 44.80 -14.16 -26.69
CA VAL A 427 43.82 -15.16 -27.23
C VAL A 427 42.35 -15.03 -26.79
N LYS A 428 41.52 -14.28 -27.54
CA LYS A 428 40.65 -14.73 -28.67
C LYS A 428 39.71 -15.92 -28.37
N LYS A 429 38.41 -15.65 -28.18
CA LYS A 429 37.33 -16.50 -28.70
C LYS A 429 36.22 -15.67 -29.32
N ALA A 430 35.83 -16.12 -30.52
CA ALA A 430 34.96 -15.45 -31.46
C ALA A 430 33.48 -15.64 -31.11
N GLY A 431 32.75 -14.54 -30.94
CA GLY A 431 31.29 -14.51 -30.81
C GLY A 431 30.65 -13.92 -32.06
N LYS A 432 29.88 -14.75 -32.75
CA LYS A 432 29.17 -14.53 -34.02
C LYS A 432 28.30 -13.25 -34.00
N LYS A 433 28.60 -12.29 -34.89
CA LYS A 433 27.74 -11.15 -35.23
C LYS A 433 26.52 -11.65 -36.01
N ARG A 434 25.30 -11.51 -35.46
CA ARG A 434 24.06 -11.60 -36.25
C ARG A 434 23.71 -10.22 -36.81
N PRO A 435 23.33 -10.12 -38.10
CA PRO A 435 23.18 -8.84 -38.80
C PRO A 435 21.89 -8.13 -38.40
N ARG A 436 22.02 -6.82 -38.20
CA ARG A 436 20.95 -5.82 -38.09
C ARG A 436 20.13 -5.81 -39.40
N ARG A 437 18.87 -6.25 -39.35
CA ARG A 437 17.78 -5.70 -40.18
C ARG A 437 17.21 -4.57 -39.34
N GLY A 438 17.39 -3.30 -39.69
CA GLY A 438 16.93 -2.71 -40.94
C GLY A 438 15.54 -2.16 -40.64
N SER A 439 15.51 -1.02 -39.94
CA SER A 439 14.31 -0.24 -39.64
C SER A 439 13.79 0.35 -40.94
N SER A 440 12.54 0.04 -41.27
CA SER A 440 11.80 0.74 -42.30
C SER A 440 10.52 1.24 -41.65
N ASP A 441 10.54 2.54 -41.36
CA ASP A 441 9.45 3.50 -41.39
C ASP A 441 8.04 2.91 -41.46
N SER A 442 7.39 2.80 -40.30
CA SER A 442 5.93 2.66 -40.24
C SER A 442 5.33 4.06 -40.24
N ASN A 443 4.73 4.38 -41.39
CA ASN A 443 3.85 5.51 -41.64
C ASN A 443 2.90 5.78 -40.48
N SER A 444 2.84 7.05 -40.08
CA SER A 444 1.70 7.67 -39.42
C SER A 444 0.52 7.65 -40.40
N GLU A 445 -0.41 6.72 -40.22
CA GLU A 445 -1.72 6.80 -40.87
C GLU A 445 -2.63 7.69 -40.01
N GLU A 446 -3.19 8.67 -40.69
CA GLU A 446 -4.08 9.71 -40.24
C GLU A 446 -5.40 9.06 -39.80
N GLU A 447 -5.79 9.25 -38.53
CA GLU A 447 -7.14 8.90 -38.08
C GLU A 447 -8.09 9.99 -38.61
N GLU A 448 -8.77 9.66 -39.71
CA GLU A 448 -9.92 10.38 -40.25
C GLU A 448 -11.02 10.46 -39.20
N GLU A 449 -11.42 11.70 -38.90
CA GLU A 449 -12.62 12.03 -38.13
C GLU A 449 -13.86 11.60 -38.93
N GLU A 450 -14.38 10.39 -38.66
CA GLU A 450 -15.69 9.99 -39.18
C GLU A 450 -16.79 10.76 -38.43
N GLU A 451 -17.32 11.78 -39.11
CA GLU A 451 -18.55 12.51 -38.76
C GLU A 451 -19.71 11.52 -38.59
N GLU A 452 -20.23 11.38 -37.37
CA GLU A 452 -21.46 10.62 -37.15
C GLU A 452 -22.67 11.35 -37.76
N PRO A 453 -23.47 10.68 -38.59
CA PRO A 453 -24.59 11.27 -39.28
C PRO A 453 -25.73 11.60 -38.32
N SER A 454 -26.17 12.86 -38.36
CA SER A 454 -27.41 13.34 -37.76
C SER A 454 -28.59 12.51 -38.27
N PHE A 455 -29.16 11.67 -37.40
CA PHE A 455 -30.38 10.92 -37.68
C PHE A 455 -31.56 11.91 -37.70
N GLU A 456 -32.06 12.22 -38.88
CA GLU A 456 -33.27 13.01 -39.10
C GLU A 456 -34.48 12.32 -38.46
N GLU A 457 -35.21 13.09 -37.66
CA GLU A 457 -36.48 12.72 -37.06
C GLU A 457 -37.53 12.54 -38.17
N THR A 458 -37.80 11.29 -38.55
CA THR A 458 -38.97 10.96 -39.35
C THR A 458 -40.20 10.96 -38.44
N SER A 459 -40.88 12.11 -38.38
CA SER A 459 -42.24 12.24 -37.88
C SER A 459 -43.19 11.50 -38.84
N SER A 460 -43.51 10.25 -38.54
CA SER A 460 -44.64 9.56 -39.14
C SER A 460 -45.91 9.93 -38.35
N ASP A 461 -46.61 10.94 -38.85
CA ASP A 461 -48.04 11.13 -38.65
C ASP A 461 -48.78 9.94 -39.26
N ASP A 462 -49.38 9.10 -38.42
CA ASP A 462 -50.36 8.11 -38.86
C ASP A 462 -51.38 7.85 -37.74
N ASP A 463 -52.60 7.62 -38.21
CA ASP A 463 -53.78 7.06 -37.55
C ASP A 463 -54.82 8.00 -36.88
N ASP A 464 -55.76 8.38 -37.76
CA ASP A 464 -57.25 8.45 -37.64
C ASP A 464 -57.96 9.46 -36.71
#